data_AF-A0A3M6K632-F1
#
_entry.id   AF-A0A3M6K632-F1
#
_cell.length_a   1.000
_cell.length_b   1.000
_cell.length_c   1.000
_cell.angle_alpha   90.00
_cell.angle_beta   90.00
_cell.angle_gamma   90.00
#
_symmetry.space_group_name_H-M   'P 1'
#
loop_
_entity.id
_entity.type
_entity.pdbx_description
1 polymer ?
#
loop_
_entity_poly.entity_id
_entity_poly.type
_entity_poly.pdbx_seq_one_letter_code
_entity_poly.pdbx_strand_id
1 'polypeptide(L)'
;MDETILKKIDEKIQETISNKDDIKQLISMLSNIDNSKSFALGIVVGRIYNAFYYQSKRILNREPSKPEFEEFLKYVQNKKSDLENLW
;
A
#
# COMPACT_ATOMS: atom_id res chain seq x y z
N MET A 1 -10.18 9.08 9.77
CA MET A 1 -10.45 8.29 8.54
C MET A 1 -11.57 7.31 8.85
N ASP A 2 -12.49 7.09 7.90
CA ASP A 2 -13.60 6.14 8.04
C ASP A 2 -13.08 4.72 8.39
N GLU A 3 -13.71 4.07 9.37
CA GLU A 3 -13.30 2.75 9.85
C GLU A 3 -13.37 1.67 8.76
N THR A 4 -14.33 1.79 7.84
CA THR A 4 -14.47 0.87 6.69
C THR A 4 -13.29 1.01 5.74
N ILE A 5 -12.83 2.24 5.51
CA ILE A 5 -11.65 2.52 4.67
C ILE A 5 -10.40 1.97 5.35
N LEU A 6 -10.22 2.25 6.65
CA LEU A 6 -9.09 1.72 7.44
C LEU A 6 -9.01 0.20 7.33
N LYS A 7 -10.14 -0.49 7.54
CA LYS A 7 -10.21 -1.95 7.41
C LYS A 7 -9.85 -2.43 6.00
N LYS A 8 -10.34 -1.76 4.96
CA LYS A 8 -10.01 -2.12 3.56
C LYS A 8 -8.54 -1.93 3.23
N ILE A 9 -7.90 -0.91 3.79
CA ILE A 9 -6.46 -0.69 3.62
C ILE A 9 -5.68 -1.77 4.36
N ASP A 10 -6.07 -2.10 5.58
CA ASP A 10 -5.44 -3.18 6.35
C ASP A 10 -5.56 -4.53 5.64
N GLU A 11 -6.75 -4.85 5.12
CA GLU A 11 -6.97 -6.00 4.23
C GLU A 11 -6.01 -5.99 3.03
N LYS A 12 -5.80 -4.84 2.36
CA LYS A 12 -4.86 -4.75 1.23
C LYS A 12 -3.39 -4.86 1.63
N ILE A 13 -3.02 -4.45 2.83
CA ILE A 13 -1.68 -4.71 3.36
C ILE A 13 -1.50 -6.20 3.62
N GLN A 14 -2.47 -6.85 4.28
CA GLN A 14 -2.41 -8.29 4.54
C GLN A 14 -2.41 -9.12 3.25
N GLU A 15 -3.20 -8.74 2.25
CA GLU A 15 -3.14 -9.34 0.92
C GLU A 15 -1.78 -9.12 0.25
N THR A 16 -1.16 -7.95 0.41
CA THR A 16 0.17 -7.68 -0.17
C THR A 16 1.24 -8.55 0.50
N ILE A 17 1.13 -8.76 1.80
CA ILE A 17 1.98 -9.67 2.56
C ILE A 17 1.76 -11.13 2.13
N SER A 18 0.50 -11.52 1.93
CA SER A 18 0.11 -12.90 1.61
C SER A 18 0.36 -13.26 0.15
N ASN A 19 0.08 -12.34 -0.78
CA ASN A 19 0.28 -12.48 -2.22
C ASN A 19 1.62 -11.88 -2.68
N LYS A 20 2.66 -12.11 -1.88
CA LYS A 20 4.03 -11.66 -2.18
C LYS A 20 4.57 -12.25 -3.49
N ASP A 21 4.02 -13.36 -3.97
CA ASP A 21 4.57 -14.09 -5.11
C ASP A 21 4.33 -13.38 -6.45
N ASP A 22 3.16 -12.78 -6.68
CA ASP A 22 2.90 -11.96 -7.87
C ASP A 22 3.81 -10.72 -7.90
N ILE A 23 3.99 -10.07 -6.75
CA ILE A 23 4.86 -8.90 -6.62
C ILE A 23 6.33 -9.29 -6.82
N LYS A 24 6.75 -10.43 -6.28
CA LYS A 24 8.09 -10.98 -6.51
C LYS A 24 8.34 -11.31 -7.97
N GLN A 25 7.37 -11.88 -8.68
CA GLN A 25 7.48 -12.12 -10.12
C GLN A 25 7.64 -10.81 -10.89
N LEU A 26 6.83 -9.79 -10.58
CA LEU A 26 6.95 -8.47 -11.20
C LEU A 26 8.33 -7.83 -10.94
N ILE A 27 8.79 -7.84 -9.69
CA ILE A 27 10.11 -7.32 -9.32
C ILE A 27 11.22 -8.10 -10.03
N SER A 28 11.13 -9.43 -10.06
CA SER A 28 12.11 -10.28 -10.74
C SER A 28 12.13 -10.06 -12.25
N MET A 29 10.98 -9.80 -12.87
CA MET A 29 10.89 -9.50 -14.30
C MET A 29 11.60 -8.16 -14.63
N LEU A 30 11.53 -7.20 -13.71
CA LEU A 30 12.07 -5.86 -13.87
C LEU A 30 13.43 -5.66 -13.17
N SER A 31 14.03 -6.72 -12.62
CA SER A 31 15.26 -6.61 -11.81
C SER A 31 16.48 -6.21 -12.63
N ASN A 32 16.42 -6.33 -13.96
CA ASN A 32 17.43 -5.83 -14.88
C ASN A 32 17.40 -4.29 -15.01
N ILE A 33 16.28 -3.66 -14.67
CA ILE A 33 16.14 -2.19 -14.60
C ILE A 33 16.58 -1.71 -13.20
N ASP A 34 16.01 -2.30 -12.15
CA ASP A 34 16.35 -1.98 -10.76
C ASP A 34 16.02 -3.17 -9.85
N ASN A 35 17.03 -3.67 -9.11
CA ASN A 35 16.89 -4.76 -8.15
C ASN A 35 16.92 -4.28 -6.67
N SER A 36 16.86 -2.98 -6.44
CA SER A 36 16.95 -2.39 -5.11
C SER A 36 15.70 -2.68 -4.28
N LYS A 37 15.89 -2.73 -2.96
CA LYS A 37 14.76 -2.78 -2.01
C LYS A 37 13.84 -1.57 -2.16
N SER A 38 14.37 -0.42 -2.55
CA SER A 38 13.60 0.81 -2.80
C SER A 38 12.59 0.63 -3.93
N PHE A 39 12.98 -0.04 -5.02
CA PHE A 39 12.07 -0.35 -6.12
C PHE A 39 10.92 -1.26 -5.67
N ALA A 40 11.25 -2.36 -4.97
CA ALA A 40 10.26 -3.27 -4.39
C ALA A 40 9.29 -2.56 -3.45
N LEU A 41 9.82 -1.73 -2.55
CA LEU A 41 9.02 -0.95 -1.60
C LEU A 41 8.12 0.07 -2.33
N GLY A 42 8.62 0.70 -3.40
CA GLY A 42 7.86 1.63 -4.22
C GLY A 42 6.60 1.01 -4.83
N ILE A 43 6.71 -0.21 -5.36
CA ILE A 43 5.55 -0.96 -5.90
C ILE A 43 4.49 -1.18 -4.81
N VAL A 44 4.93 -1.56 -3.62
CA VAL A 44 4.04 -1.90 -2.50
C VAL A 44 3.35 -0.67 -1.92
N VAL A 45 4.10 0.39 -1.66
CA VAL A 45 3.55 1.67 -1.21
C VAL A 45 2.58 2.23 -2.26
N GLY A 46 2.91 2.11 -3.55
CA GLY A 46 2.03 2.51 -4.64
C GLY A 46 0.69 1.77 -4.62
N ARG A 47 0.69 0.45 -4.38
CA ARG A 47 -0.52 -0.36 -4.28
C ARG A 47 -1.38 0.04 -3.07
N ILE A 48 -0.75 0.29 -1.92
CA ILE A 48 -1.43 0.74 -0.70
C ILE A 48 -2.05 2.13 -0.88
N TYR A 49 -1.30 3.06 -1.49
CA TYR A 49 -1.78 4.40 -1.84
C TYR A 49 -2.99 4.33 -2.78
N ASN A 50 -2.92 3.51 -3.82
CA ASN A 50 -4.03 3.29 -4.74
C ASN A 50 -5.27 2.74 -4.03
N ALA A 51 -5.07 1.80 -3.10
CA ALA A 51 -6.16 1.26 -2.30
C ALA A 51 -6.82 2.36 -1.45
N PHE A 52 -6.05 3.17 -0.74
CA PHE A 52 -6.59 4.29 0.04
C PHE A 52 -7.44 5.23 -0.81
N TYR A 53 -6.90 5.75 -1.92
CA TYR A 53 -7.62 6.69 -2.78
C TYR A 53 -8.86 6.07 -3.41
N TYR A 54 -8.72 4.87 -3.99
CA TYR A 54 -9.82 4.19 -4.66
C TYR A 54 -10.95 3.82 -3.67
N GLN A 55 -10.61 3.27 -2.51
CA GLN A 55 -11.61 2.90 -1.50
C GLN A 55 -12.27 4.13 -0.88
N SER A 56 -11.51 5.20 -0.64
CA SER A 56 -12.07 6.49 -0.18
C SER A 56 -13.11 7.02 -1.17
N LYS A 57 -12.77 7.06 -2.45
CA LYS A 57 -13.68 7.50 -3.51
C LYS A 57 -14.91 6.61 -3.62
N ARG A 58 -14.73 5.30 -3.59
CA ARG A 58 -15.82 4.33 -3.75
C ARG A 58 -16.80 4.34 -2.57
N ILE A 59 -16.30 4.45 -1.33
CA ILE A 59 -17.12 4.36 -0.12
C ILE A 59 -17.76 5.71 0.22
N LEU A 60 -17.00 6.80 0.12
CA LEU A 60 -17.45 8.14 0.52
C LEU A 60 -18.04 8.96 -0.64
N ASN A 61 -17.94 8.46 -1.88
CA ASN A 61 -18.35 9.16 -3.10
C ASN A 61 -17.68 10.55 -3.25
N ARG A 62 -16.46 10.72 -2.73
CA ARG A 62 -15.62 11.91 -2.83
C ARG A 62 -14.15 11.55 -2.72
N GLU A 63 -13.28 12.45 -3.13
CA GLU A 63 -11.85 12.33 -2.84
C GLU A 63 -11.58 12.42 -1.32
N PRO A 64 -10.54 11.73 -0.82
CA PRO A 64 -10.12 11.90 0.56
C PRO A 64 -9.70 13.35 0.83
N SER A 65 -10.08 13.85 2.00
CA SER A 65 -9.69 15.17 2.49
C SER A 65 -8.23 15.17 2.95
N LYS A 66 -7.64 16.36 3.11
CA LYS A 66 -6.27 16.50 3.63
C LYS A 66 -6.08 15.83 5.00
N PRO A 67 -6.98 16.01 6.00
CA PRO A 67 -6.84 15.32 7.28
C PRO A 67 -6.86 13.80 7.15
N GLU A 68 -7.73 13.24 6.30
CA GLU A 68 -7.77 11.79 6.06
C GLU A 68 -6.49 11.29 5.41
N PHE A 69 -5.88 12.07 4.51
CA PHE A 69 -4.58 11.74 3.95
C PHE A 69 -3.45 11.79 4.99
N GLU A 70 -3.46 12.77 5.89
CA GLU A 70 -2.49 12.83 6.99
C GLU A 70 -2.62 11.63 7.95
N GLU A 71 -3.85 11.21 8.25
CA GLU A 71 -4.09 9.99 9.02
C GLU A 71 -3.59 8.74 8.29
N PHE A 72 -3.80 8.66 6.97
CA PHE A 72 -3.24 7.59 6.15
C PHE A 72 -1.71 7.55 6.21
N LEU A 73 -1.02 8.70 6.13
CA LEU A 73 0.44 8.75 6.25
C LEU A 73 0.93 8.21 7.60
N LYS A 74 0.26 8.58 8.70
CA LYS A 74 0.57 8.04 10.04
C LYS A 74 0.36 6.53 10.09
N TYR A 75 -0.71 6.04 9.49
CA TYR A 75 -0.99 4.61 9.42
C TYR A 75 0.11 3.86 8.65
N VAL A 76 0.53 4.33 7.48
CA VAL A 76 1.63 3.72 6.70
C VAL A 76 2.95 3.76 7.49
N GLN A 77 3.23 4.87 8.16
CA GLN A 77 4.43 5.01 9.00
C GLN A 77 4.46 3.97 10.12
N ASN A 78 3.32 3.69 10.76
CA ASN A 78 3.20 2.66 11.80
C ASN A 78 3.40 1.24 11.26
N LYS A 79 3.13 1.02 9.96
CA LYS A 79 3.32 -0.26 9.27
C LYS A 79 4.68 -0.39 8.58
N LYS A 80 5.56 0.61 8.70
CA LYS A 80 6.85 0.66 8.01
C LYS A 80 7.70 -0.60 8.22
N SER A 81 7.82 -1.07 9.46
CA SER A 81 8.60 -2.27 9.79
C SER A 81 8.04 -3.52 9.08
N ASP A 82 6.72 -3.67 9.02
CA ASP A 82 6.08 -4.80 8.32
C ASP A 82 6.40 -4.74 6.82
N LEU A 83 6.38 -3.53 6.24
CA LEU A 83 6.64 -3.32 4.81
C LEU A 83 8.12 -3.51 4.42
N GLU A 84 9.05 -3.13 5.29
CA GLU A 84 10.49 -3.31 5.08
C GLU A 84 10.92 -4.78 5.14
N ASN A 85 10.22 -5.59 5.94
CA ASN A 85 10.54 -7.01 6.13
C ASN A 85 9.82 -7.95 5.14
N LEU A 86 9.14 -7.41 4.14
CA LEU A 86 8.50 -8.22 3.10
C LEU A 86 9.48 -8.87 2.11
N TRP A 87 10.72 -8.35 2.02
CA TRP A 87 11.72 -8.68 0.99
C TRP A 87 13.16 -8.78 1.53
#